data_AF-A0A930ZDH2-F1
#
_entry.id   AF-A0A930ZDH2-F1
#
_cell.length_a   1.000
_cell.length_b   1.000
_cell.length_c   1.000
_cell.angle_alpha   90.00
_cell.angle_beta   90.00
_cell.angle_gamma   90.00
#
_symmetry.space_group_name_H-M   'P 1'
#
loop_
_entity.id
_entity.type
_entity.pdbx_description
1 polymer ?
#
loop_
_entity_poly.entity_id
_entity_poly.type
_entity_poly.pdbx_seq_one_letter_code
_entity_poly.pdbx_strand_id
1 'polypeptide(L)'
;MLAPPLLCRIYSVKEAPLEEAKLSLFALLETGQLDVAANLLQTLLELAPTYQQVARLLDIFFECSSTALVQHPAFPYLYAQALCRARKPEKLLCFLEGITPSPQLGVYRAWALVRLGKPHAALDELETLPLEAELDFGLLWRTRGEAEFHLGETHWRASFERSQQYLSGVALGRSLLDEGGFLNTSGQRAAARVKWSEALTYLKNDPYYLAWTHNSLGYALLKDQPEQAERHLLEAVRISKQAAAQEFRCRALSGLGAIRRSMGELERARSSYQQAIKAPGDISDRQQALWGYAHTLRRMGQVEEAYARLLEAYQLDPQETWIQADIAAARLMLGDQPGARESLSRVATWGERSRILRSVLEAELLRQAGQTKTAKAHLKSLPLHNLWVQEELGCFPELRRYTTLGGQASAQKYRVEVNPYGPLEVWVNGRAVPLNSTGKPGELLVFLLLHGKAVNLERLIDRLCDDKLKNQRKALWEHIKALRLALGWQESVQSSSGIYRLDPRAEWTCLEEPLPLGSKEFMEGYYSDWILERRPLII
;
A
#
# COMPACT_ATOMS: atom_id res chain seq x y z
N MET A 1 -35.30 -9.47 46.46
CA MET A 1 -33.99 -10.10 46.16
C MET A 1 -33.99 -10.45 44.69
N LEU A 2 -33.21 -9.69 43.92
CA LEU A 2 -32.98 -9.81 42.48
C LEU A 2 -31.93 -10.90 42.21
N ALA A 3 -32.14 -11.70 41.17
CA ALA A 3 -31.09 -12.40 40.44
C ALA A 3 -31.48 -12.46 38.94
N PRO A 4 -30.53 -12.37 38.00
CA PRO A 4 -30.71 -11.78 36.67
C PRO A 4 -30.95 -12.82 35.55
N PRO A 5 -31.33 -12.37 34.33
CA PRO A 5 -31.52 -13.25 33.18
C PRO A 5 -30.17 -13.73 32.63
N LEU A 6 -30.10 -15.03 32.31
CA LEU A 6 -28.96 -15.70 31.70
C LEU A 6 -28.75 -15.22 30.26
N LEU A 7 -27.91 -14.20 30.12
CA LEU A 7 -27.05 -14.01 28.95
C LEU A 7 -26.03 -15.16 28.89
N CYS A 8 -26.20 -16.08 27.93
CA CYS A 8 -25.18 -17.03 27.48
C CYS A 8 -25.38 -17.22 25.98
N ARG A 9 -24.38 -17.19 25.10
CA ARG A 9 -22.95 -16.93 25.20
C ARG A 9 -22.55 -16.49 23.79
N ILE A 10 -21.81 -15.40 23.70
CA ILE A 10 -21.15 -14.97 22.46
C ILE A 10 -20.11 -16.05 22.13
N TYR A 11 -20.47 -16.98 21.26
CA TYR A 11 -19.52 -17.88 20.63
C TYR A 11 -18.89 -17.14 19.45
N SER A 12 -17.56 -17.17 19.40
CA SER A 12 -16.78 -16.63 18.30
C SER A 12 -17.22 -17.27 16.98
N VAL A 13 -17.70 -16.45 16.05
CA VAL A 13 -18.15 -16.84 14.71
C VAL A 13 -16.94 -17.33 13.90
N LYS A 14 -16.64 -18.63 13.98
CA LYS A 14 -15.76 -19.36 13.06
C LYS A 14 -16.62 -20.36 12.30
N GLU A 15 -16.92 -20.03 11.05
CA GLU A 15 -17.23 -20.91 9.90
C GLU A 15 -18.39 -21.93 9.97
N ALA A 16 -18.93 -22.28 11.15
CA ALA A 16 -20.06 -23.19 11.30
C ALA A 16 -21.46 -22.69 10.85
N PRO A 17 -21.81 -21.38 10.77
CA PRO A 17 -23.20 -21.00 10.54
C PRO A 17 -23.65 -20.99 9.06
N LEU A 18 -22.74 -21.05 8.09
CA LEU A 18 -23.14 -20.92 6.67
C LEU A 18 -23.75 -22.21 6.11
N GLU A 19 -23.14 -23.37 6.40
CA GLU A 19 -23.66 -24.67 5.97
C GLU A 19 -24.98 -25.00 6.68
N GLU A 20 -25.11 -24.69 7.97
CA GLU A 20 -26.36 -24.85 8.70
C GLU A 20 -27.47 -23.94 8.14
N ALA A 21 -27.14 -22.69 7.82
CA ALA A 21 -28.09 -21.78 7.19
C ALA A 21 -28.46 -22.22 5.78
N LYS A 22 -27.52 -22.78 5.03
CA LYS A 22 -27.76 -23.38 3.70
C LYS A 22 -28.73 -24.56 3.81
N LEU A 23 -28.47 -25.51 4.70
CA LEU A 23 -29.38 -26.65 4.94
C LEU A 23 -30.78 -26.19 5.36
N SER A 24 -30.86 -25.22 6.27
CA SER A 24 -32.12 -24.63 6.70
C SER A 24 -32.86 -23.96 5.55
N LEU A 25 -32.14 -23.23 4.69
CA LEU A 25 -32.72 -22.59 3.51
C LEU A 25 -33.30 -23.63 2.55
N PHE A 26 -32.57 -24.68 2.20
CA PHE A 26 -33.07 -25.71 1.29
C PHE A 26 -34.26 -26.49 1.87
N ALA A 27 -34.28 -26.76 3.17
CA ALA A 27 -35.44 -27.36 3.83
C ALA A 27 -36.68 -26.45 3.75
N LEU A 28 -36.51 -25.12 3.88
CA LEU A 28 -37.61 -24.17 3.69
C LEU A 28 -38.10 -24.14 2.24
N LEU A 29 -37.19 -24.25 1.27
CA LEU A 29 -37.54 -24.31 -0.15
C LEU A 29 -38.30 -25.60 -0.52
N GLU A 30 -37.87 -26.75 0.01
CA GLU A 30 -38.56 -28.03 -0.17
C GLU A 30 -39.97 -28.04 0.43
N THR A 31 -40.15 -27.35 1.56
CA THR A 31 -41.46 -27.20 2.22
C THR A 31 -42.32 -26.06 1.66
N GLY A 32 -41.84 -25.33 0.63
CA GLY A 32 -42.56 -24.25 -0.02
C GLY A 32 -42.67 -22.95 0.81
N GLN A 33 -41.90 -22.80 1.88
CA GLN A 33 -41.92 -21.63 2.76
C GLN A 33 -41.05 -20.48 2.19
N LEU A 34 -41.47 -19.95 1.03
CA LEU A 34 -40.66 -18.99 0.25
C LEU A 34 -40.41 -17.66 0.97
N ASP A 35 -41.38 -17.14 1.73
CA ASP A 35 -41.21 -15.89 2.50
C ASP A 35 -40.12 -16.04 3.58
N VAL A 36 -40.14 -17.17 4.30
CA VAL A 36 -39.15 -17.48 5.35
C VAL A 36 -37.78 -17.69 4.74
N ALA A 37 -37.70 -18.36 3.58
CA ALA A 37 -36.46 -18.53 2.83
C ALA A 37 -35.88 -17.18 2.38
N ALA A 38 -36.71 -16.27 1.86
CA ALA A 38 -36.27 -14.92 1.47
C ALA A 38 -35.77 -14.12 2.68
N ASN A 39 -36.47 -14.16 3.81
CA ASN A 39 -36.05 -13.49 5.05
C ASN A 39 -34.73 -14.06 5.60
N LEU A 40 -34.50 -15.36 5.46
CA LEU A 40 -33.24 -16.00 5.84
C LEU A 40 -32.09 -15.49 4.96
N LEU A 41 -32.28 -15.40 3.63
CA LEU A 41 -31.29 -14.83 2.72
C LEU A 41 -30.96 -13.37 3.06
N GLN A 42 -31.98 -12.57 3.37
CA GLN A 42 -31.78 -11.19 3.82
C GLN A 42 -30.96 -11.13 5.10
N THR A 43 -31.30 -11.94 6.10
CA THR A 43 -30.57 -12.01 7.37
C THR A 43 -29.11 -12.41 7.16
N LEU A 44 -28.84 -13.38 6.28
CA LEU A 44 -27.48 -13.78 5.93
C LEU A 44 -26.69 -12.64 5.28
N LEU A 45 -27.31 -11.87 4.39
CA LEU A 45 -26.70 -10.68 3.81
C LEU A 45 -26.38 -9.62 4.88
N GLU A 46 -27.30 -9.36 5.81
CA GLU A 46 -27.08 -8.38 6.89
C GLU A 46 -25.93 -8.80 7.82
N LEU A 47 -25.81 -10.10 8.11
CA LEU A 47 -24.76 -10.67 8.95
C LEU A 47 -23.39 -10.80 8.25
N ALA A 48 -23.29 -10.48 6.96
CA ALA A 48 -22.05 -10.56 6.17
C ALA A 48 -21.40 -9.18 5.97
N PRO A 49 -20.67 -8.61 6.95
CA PRO A 49 -20.12 -7.25 6.86
C PRO A 49 -19.12 -7.05 5.71
N THR A 50 -18.37 -8.08 5.31
CA THR A 50 -17.32 -7.95 4.28
C THR A 50 -17.77 -8.41 2.89
N TYR A 51 -17.15 -7.87 1.83
CA TYR A 51 -17.46 -8.31 0.47
C TYR A 51 -17.11 -9.79 0.23
N GLN A 52 -16.09 -10.34 0.90
CA GLN A 52 -15.75 -11.76 0.74
C GLN A 52 -16.78 -12.67 1.38
N GLN A 53 -17.35 -12.28 2.53
CA GLN A 53 -18.45 -13.03 3.13
C GLN A 53 -19.65 -13.02 2.20
N VAL A 54 -20.01 -11.86 1.63
CA VAL A 54 -21.09 -11.78 0.64
C VAL A 54 -20.75 -12.57 -0.64
N ALA A 55 -19.50 -12.56 -1.09
CA ALA A 55 -19.08 -13.34 -2.25
C ALA A 55 -19.29 -14.86 -2.05
N ARG A 56 -19.07 -15.38 -0.83
CA ARG A 56 -19.39 -16.77 -0.49
C ARG A 56 -20.90 -17.04 -0.48
N LEU A 57 -21.72 -16.05 -0.10
CA LEU A 57 -23.18 -16.18 -0.18
C LEU A 57 -23.68 -16.31 -1.62
N LEU A 58 -22.94 -15.79 -2.61
CA LEU A 58 -23.36 -15.88 -4.02
C LEU A 58 -23.51 -17.33 -4.50
N ASP A 59 -22.78 -18.29 -3.92
CA ASP A 59 -22.94 -19.70 -4.27
C ASP A 59 -24.33 -20.22 -3.85
N ILE A 60 -24.84 -19.77 -2.69
CA ILE A 60 -26.20 -20.08 -2.23
C ILE A 60 -27.23 -19.43 -3.17
N PHE A 61 -27.04 -18.17 -3.57
CA PHE A 61 -27.92 -17.51 -4.53
C PHE A 61 -27.93 -18.23 -5.90
N PHE A 62 -26.78 -18.71 -6.35
CA PHE A 62 -26.66 -19.47 -7.59
C PHE A 62 -27.43 -20.78 -7.52
N GLU A 63 -27.31 -21.54 -6.43
CA GLU A 63 -28.08 -22.79 -6.27
C GLU A 63 -29.59 -22.52 -6.15
N CYS A 64 -29.98 -21.45 -5.45
CA CYS A 64 -31.37 -21.01 -5.36
C CYS A 64 -31.96 -20.61 -6.73
N SER A 65 -31.13 -20.26 -7.72
CA SER A 65 -31.58 -19.87 -9.06
C SER A 65 -32.31 -20.99 -9.83
N SER A 66 -32.19 -22.23 -9.36
CA SER A 66 -32.88 -23.40 -9.91
C SER A 66 -34.19 -23.75 -9.18
N THR A 67 -34.59 -22.94 -8.19
CA THR A 67 -35.72 -23.24 -7.29
C THR A 67 -36.90 -22.29 -7.51
N ALA A 68 -38.04 -22.58 -6.86
CA ALA A 68 -39.21 -21.72 -6.88
C ALA A 68 -38.96 -20.30 -6.32
N LEU A 69 -37.88 -20.10 -5.54
CA LEU A 69 -37.53 -18.81 -4.95
C LEU A 69 -37.24 -17.73 -5.99
N VAL A 70 -36.82 -18.08 -7.21
CA VAL A 70 -36.58 -17.10 -8.28
C VAL A 70 -37.83 -16.33 -8.66
N GLN A 71 -39.01 -16.95 -8.52
CA GLN A 71 -40.30 -16.31 -8.79
C GLN A 71 -40.76 -15.42 -7.64
N HIS A 72 -40.09 -15.46 -6.48
CA HIS A 72 -40.43 -14.64 -5.33
C HIS A 72 -40.03 -13.18 -5.57
N PRO A 73 -40.90 -12.20 -5.30
CA PRO A 73 -40.65 -10.80 -5.64
C PRO A 73 -39.42 -10.20 -4.94
N ALA A 74 -39.03 -10.71 -3.76
CA ALA A 74 -37.83 -10.22 -3.05
C ALA A 74 -36.51 -10.69 -3.69
N PHE A 75 -36.51 -11.82 -4.42
CA PHE A 75 -35.28 -12.48 -4.86
C PHE A 75 -34.41 -11.60 -5.77
N PRO A 76 -34.94 -10.91 -6.80
CA PRO A 76 -34.13 -10.06 -7.67
C PRO A 76 -33.41 -8.94 -6.90
N TYR A 77 -34.05 -8.37 -5.88
CA TYR A 77 -33.47 -7.31 -5.06
C TYR A 77 -32.35 -7.85 -4.16
N LEU A 78 -32.58 -8.97 -3.48
CA LEU A 78 -31.57 -9.61 -2.63
C LEU A 78 -30.35 -10.04 -3.45
N TYR A 79 -30.56 -10.60 -4.64
CA TYR A 79 -29.46 -11.02 -5.49
C TYR A 79 -28.69 -9.83 -6.08
N ALA A 80 -29.39 -8.78 -6.50
CA ALA A 80 -28.76 -7.54 -6.96
C ALA A 80 -27.90 -6.89 -5.84
N GLN A 81 -28.44 -6.84 -4.62
CA GLN A 81 -27.71 -6.37 -3.44
C GLN A 81 -26.48 -7.22 -3.14
N ALA A 82 -26.60 -8.55 -3.23
CA ALA A 82 -25.49 -9.48 -3.03
C ALA A 82 -24.38 -9.26 -4.07
N LEU A 83 -24.73 -9.17 -5.36
CA LEU A 83 -23.77 -8.93 -6.44
C LEU A 83 -23.09 -7.57 -6.31
N CYS A 84 -23.84 -6.54 -5.91
CA CYS A 84 -23.30 -5.21 -5.62
C CYS A 84 -22.28 -5.25 -4.49
N ARG A 85 -22.66 -5.81 -3.33
CA ARG A 85 -21.79 -5.90 -2.15
C ARG A 85 -20.59 -6.83 -2.35
N ALA A 86 -20.70 -7.84 -3.22
CA ALA A 86 -19.62 -8.73 -3.63
C ALA A 86 -18.75 -8.16 -4.76
N ARG A 87 -19.01 -6.92 -5.24
CA ARG A 87 -18.27 -6.23 -6.29
C ARG A 87 -18.27 -6.97 -7.64
N LYS A 88 -19.44 -7.40 -8.10
CA LYS A 88 -19.62 -8.12 -9.39
C LYS A 88 -20.48 -7.32 -10.37
N PRO A 89 -20.02 -6.15 -10.86
CA PRO A 89 -20.83 -5.28 -11.70
C PRO A 89 -21.23 -5.92 -13.05
N GLU A 90 -20.37 -6.72 -13.66
CA GLU A 90 -20.66 -7.41 -14.93
C GLU A 90 -21.76 -8.46 -14.75
N LYS A 91 -21.65 -9.29 -13.68
CA LYS A 91 -22.67 -10.29 -13.36
C LYS A 91 -24.00 -9.64 -13.01
N LEU A 92 -23.97 -8.48 -12.35
CA LEU A 92 -25.16 -7.72 -12.02
C LEU A 92 -25.87 -7.21 -13.28
N LEU A 93 -25.16 -6.61 -14.23
CA LEU A 93 -25.80 -6.18 -15.48
C LEU A 93 -26.37 -7.34 -16.28
N CYS A 94 -25.61 -8.44 -16.42
CA CYS A 94 -26.08 -9.65 -17.10
C CYS A 94 -27.34 -10.23 -16.44
N PHE A 95 -27.38 -10.26 -15.09
CA PHE A 95 -28.57 -10.67 -14.36
C PHE A 95 -29.77 -9.77 -14.65
N LEU A 96 -29.57 -8.44 -14.70
CA LEU A 96 -30.64 -7.47 -14.90
C LEU A 96 -31.18 -7.40 -16.34
N GLU A 97 -30.51 -7.98 -17.35
CA GLU A 97 -31.01 -8.05 -18.73
C GLU A 97 -32.29 -8.90 -18.85
N GLY A 98 -32.42 -9.94 -18.03
CA GLY A 98 -33.57 -10.86 -18.05
C GLY A 98 -34.68 -10.52 -17.06
N ILE A 99 -34.59 -9.41 -16.33
CA ILE A 99 -35.49 -9.04 -15.25
C ILE A 99 -36.30 -7.80 -15.63
N THR A 100 -37.59 -7.79 -15.31
CA THR A 100 -38.44 -6.61 -15.50
C THR A 100 -37.86 -5.40 -14.75
N PRO A 101 -37.62 -4.27 -15.42
CA PRO A 101 -37.10 -3.06 -14.78
C PRO A 101 -38.00 -2.59 -13.64
N SER A 102 -37.39 -2.18 -12.53
CA SER A 102 -38.06 -1.53 -11.41
C SER A 102 -37.17 -0.44 -10.83
N PRO A 103 -37.73 0.60 -10.17
CA PRO A 103 -36.95 1.71 -9.63
C PRO A 103 -35.82 1.27 -8.69
N GLN A 104 -36.07 0.26 -7.83
CA GLN A 104 -35.07 -0.22 -6.88
C GLN A 104 -33.91 -0.93 -7.59
N LEU A 105 -34.18 -1.72 -8.64
CA LEU A 105 -33.12 -2.37 -9.43
C LEU A 105 -32.34 -1.35 -10.28
N GLY A 106 -32.95 -0.23 -10.66
CA GLY A 106 -32.29 0.87 -11.36
C GLY A 106 -31.11 1.45 -10.57
N VAL A 107 -31.22 1.54 -9.23
CA VAL A 107 -30.10 1.98 -8.36
C VAL A 107 -28.89 1.04 -8.49
N TYR A 108 -29.13 -0.27 -8.46
CA TYR A 108 -28.08 -1.29 -8.60
C TYR A 108 -27.50 -1.32 -10.02
N ARG A 109 -28.34 -1.10 -11.04
CA ARG A 109 -27.91 -0.96 -12.44
C ARG A 109 -26.97 0.23 -12.61
N ALA A 110 -27.35 1.40 -12.10
CA ALA A 110 -26.52 2.60 -12.11
C ALA A 110 -25.18 2.36 -11.41
N TRP A 111 -25.17 1.71 -10.25
CA TRP A 111 -23.93 1.36 -9.55
C TRP A 111 -23.00 0.50 -10.43
N ALA A 112 -23.54 -0.51 -11.11
CA ALA A 112 -22.77 -1.36 -11.99
C ALA A 112 -22.23 -0.61 -13.21
N LEU A 113 -23.04 0.28 -13.82
CA LEU A 113 -22.63 1.12 -14.94
C LEU A 113 -21.45 2.03 -14.57
N VAL A 114 -21.47 2.66 -13.39
CA VAL A 114 -20.34 3.47 -12.89
C VAL A 114 -19.08 2.62 -12.74
N ARG A 115 -19.18 1.43 -12.13
CA ARG A 115 -18.03 0.52 -11.96
C ARG A 115 -17.41 0.04 -13.27
N LEU A 116 -18.19 0.06 -14.36
CA LEU A 116 -17.75 -0.30 -15.71
C LEU A 116 -17.37 0.91 -16.57
N GLY A 117 -17.17 2.08 -15.95
CA GLY A 117 -16.71 3.29 -16.65
C GLY A 117 -17.78 3.92 -17.55
N LYS A 118 -19.07 3.74 -17.23
CA LYS A 118 -20.20 4.33 -17.97
C LYS A 118 -20.96 5.36 -17.10
N PRO A 119 -20.32 6.47 -16.67
CA PRO A 119 -20.93 7.41 -15.73
C PRO A 119 -22.14 8.17 -16.31
N HIS A 120 -22.15 8.49 -17.62
CA HIS A 120 -23.30 9.14 -18.26
C HIS A 120 -24.56 8.26 -18.17
N ALA A 121 -24.48 7.01 -18.63
CA ALA A 121 -25.60 6.07 -18.59
C ALA A 121 -26.08 5.79 -17.16
N ALA A 122 -25.17 5.84 -16.18
CA ALA A 122 -25.57 5.72 -14.78
C ALA A 122 -26.37 6.92 -14.29
N LEU A 123 -26.02 8.15 -14.66
CA LEU A 123 -26.81 9.33 -14.31
C LEU A 123 -28.16 9.33 -15.00
N ASP A 124 -28.22 9.01 -16.29
CA ASP A 124 -29.48 8.89 -17.03
C ASP A 124 -30.44 7.91 -16.32
N GLU A 125 -29.93 6.75 -15.90
CA GLU A 125 -30.69 5.78 -15.12
C GLU A 125 -31.21 6.39 -13.80
N LEU A 126 -30.33 7.03 -13.01
CA LEU A 126 -30.69 7.59 -11.71
C LEU A 126 -31.69 8.76 -11.78
N GLU A 127 -31.64 9.56 -12.84
CA GLU A 127 -32.54 10.72 -13.02
C GLU A 127 -33.97 10.32 -13.37
N THR A 128 -34.15 9.14 -13.95
CA THR A 128 -35.49 8.60 -14.26
C THR A 128 -36.19 7.96 -13.06
N LEU A 129 -35.49 7.78 -11.93
CA LEU A 129 -36.03 7.09 -10.77
C LEU A 129 -37.01 8.00 -9.97
N PRO A 130 -38.23 7.54 -9.68
CA PRO A 130 -39.16 8.30 -8.84
C PRO A 130 -38.67 8.34 -7.40
N LEU A 131 -38.46 9.55 -6.87
CA LEU A 131 -37.98 9.74 -5.49
C LEU A 131 -39.04 9.38 -4.43
N GLU A 132 -40.32 9.19 -4.81
CA GLU A 132 -41.34 8.69 -3.90
C GLU A 132 -41.26 7.16 -3.68
N ALA A 133 -40.47 6.45 -4.48
CA ALA A 133 -40.30 5.00 -4.33
C ALA A 133 -39.37 4.66 -3.14
N GLU A 134 -39.53 3.45 -2.59
CA GLU A 134 -38.64 2.90 -1.57
C GLU A 134 -37.30 2.47 -2.21
N LEU A 135 -36.33 3.39 -2.26
CA LEU A 135 -35.01 3.19 -2.86
C LEU A 135 -33.90 3.03 -1.80
N ASP A 136 -32.80 2.39 -2.17
CA ASP A 136 -31.54 2.49 -1.42
C ASP A 136 -30.92 3.87 -1.65
N PHE A 137 -31.40 4.87 -0.92
CA PHE A 137 -30.94 6.27 -1.05
C PHE A 137 -29.46 6.43 -0.73
N GLY A 138 -28.91 5.61 0.17
CA GLY A 138 -27.48 5.60 0.47
C GLY A 138 -26.66 5.25 -0.76
N LEU A 139 -26.99 4.12 -1.41
CA LEU A 139 -26.32 3.68 -2.64
C LEU A 139 -26.57 4.63 -3.81
N LEU A 140 -27.81 5.12 -3.96
CA LEU A 140 -28.21 6.04 -5.03
C LEU A 140 -27.35 7.30 -5.02
N TRP A 141 -27.33 8.03 -3.90
CA TRP A 141 -26.61 9.30 -3.81
C TRP A 141 -25.09 9.11 -3.87
N ARG A 142 -24.56 8.00 -3.34
CA ARG A 142 -23.13 7.67 -3.46
C ARG A 142 -22.74 7.42 -4.91
N THR A 143 -23.55 6.64 -5.62
CA THR A 143 -23.34 6.31 -7.04
C THR A 143 -23.46 7.56 -7.91
N ARG A 144 -24.45 8.42 -7.62
CA ARG A 144 -24.62 9.71 -8.29
C ARG A 144 -23.38 10.59 -8.12
N GLY A 145 -22.90 10.75 -6.89
CA GLY A 145 -21.69 11.53 -6.61
C GLY A 145 -20.45 10.97 -7.30
N GLU A 146 -20.28 9.65 -7.37
CA GLU A 146 -19.18 9.02 -8.11
C GLU A 146 -19.26 9.29 -9.62
N ALA A 147 -20.45 9.16 -10.22
CA ALA A 147 -20.67 9.48 -11.63
C ALA A 147 -20.41 10.97 -11.93
N GLU A 148 -20.97 11.88 -11.13
CA GLU A 148 -20.75 13.33 -11.21
C GLU A 148 -19.26 13.68 -11.13
N PHE A 149 -18.50 13.04 -10.23
CA PHE A 149 -17.05 13.22 -10.13
C PHE A 149 -16.33 12.80 -11.43
N HIS A 150 -16.66 11.64 -11.98
CA HIS A 150 -16.04 11.15 -13.22
C HIS A 150 -16.37 12.02 -14.44
N LEU A 151 -17.49 12.74 -14.41
CA LEU A 151 -17.88 13.70 -15.44
C LEU A 151 -17.27 15.10 -15.22
N GLY A 152 -16.63 15.35 -14.07
CA GLY A 152 -16.04 16.64 -13.74
C GLY A 152 -17.06 17.70 -13.30
N GLU A 153 -18.25 17.26 -12.86
CA GLU A 153 -19.25 18.15 -12.28
C GLU A 153 -18.72 18.81 -11.00
N THR A 154 -19.25 19.96 -10.60
CA THR A 154 -18.76 20.67 -9.39
C THR A 154 -19.49 20.27 -8.12
N HIS A 155 -20.68 19.68 -8.25
CA HIS A 155 -21.61 19.41 -7.15
C HIS A 155 -21.58 17.96 -6.63
N TRP A 156 -20.67 17.11 -7.12
CA TRP A 156 -20.55 15.70 -6.71
C TRP A 156 -20.45 15.49 -5.19
N ARG A 157 -19.86 16.46 -4.48
CA ARG A 157 -19.73 16.43 -3.02
C ARG A 157 -21.08 16.50 -2.31
N ALA A 158 -22.02 17.28 -2.83
CA ALA A 158 -23.35 17.38 -2.24
C ALA A 158 -24.10 16.03 -2.32
N SER A 159 -23.88 15.26 -3.39
CA SER A 159 -24.40 13.90 -3.52
C SER A 159 -23.78 12.96 -2.47
N PHE A 160 -22.48 13.04 -2.20
CA PHE A 160 -21.85 12.28 -1.10
C PHE A 160 -22.38 12.69 0.28
N GLU A 161 -22.52 13.98 0.56
CA GLU A 161 -23.08 14.48 1.81
C GLU A 161 -24.53 14.01 2.01
N ARG A 162 -25.32 14.01 0.93
CA ARG A 162 -26.69 13.49 0.96
C ARG A 162 -26.74 11.98 1.18
N SER A 163 -25.85 11.21 0.55
CA SER A 163 -25.71 9.77 0.79
C SER A 163 -25.44 9.44 2.26
N GLN A 164 -24.56 10.21 2.90
CA GLN A 164 -24.15 9.99 4.29
C GLN A 164 -25.30 10.15 5.30
N GLN A 165 -26.38 10.85 4.94
CA GLN A 165 -27.59 10.96 5.79
C GLN A 165 -28.37 9.64 5.89
N TYR A 166 -28.19 8.73 4.93
CA TYR A 166 -28.89 7.44 4.86
C TYR A 166 -27.98 6.26 5.23
N LEU A 167 -26.68 6.48 5.38
CA LEU A 167 -25.70 5.42 5.61
C LEU A 167 -25.28 5.36 7.08
N SER A 168 -24.98 4.15 7.56
CA SER A 168 -24.39 3.92 8.88
C SER A 168 -23.35 2.79 8.84
N GLY A 169 -22.57 2.66 9.91
CA GLY A 169 -21.59 1.58 10.07
C GLY A 169 -20.61 1.45 8.89
N VAL A 170 -20.34 0.22 8.46
CA VAL A 170 -19.37 -0.08 7.40
C VAL A 170 -19.73 0.58 6.06
N ALA A 171 -21.03 0.73 5.74
CA ALA A 171 -21.46 1.37 4.50
C ALA A 171 -21.11 2.86 4.48
N LEU A 172 -21.31 3.56 5.60
CA LEU A 172 -20.87 4.95 5.77
C LEU A 172 -19.33 5.05 5.67
N GLY A 173 -18.60 4.14 6.33
CA GLY A 173 -17.14 4.09 6.26
C GLY A 173 -16.61 3.94 4.83
N ARG A 174 -17.23 3.09 4.00
CA ARG A 174 -16.89 2.93 2.58
C ARG A 174 -17.19 4.19 1.76
N SER A 175 -18.33 4.84 2.02
CA SER A 175 -18.67 6.10 1.36
C SER A 175 -17.67 7.22 1.67
N LEU A 176 -17.25 7.35 2.93
CA LEU A 176 -16.24 8.33 3.35
C LEU A 176 -14.86 8.03 2.75
N LEU A 177 -14.52 6.73 2.62
CA LEU A 177 -13.30 6.29 1.98
C LEU A 177 -13.25 6.70 0.49
N ASP A 178 -14.34 6.46 -0.23
CA ASP A 178 -14.48 6.83 -1.65
C ASP A 178 -14.42 8.36 -1.82
N GLU A 179 -15.18 9.12 -1.01
CA GLU A 179 -15.15 10.59 -1.03
C GLU A 179 -13.72 11.13 -0.79
N GLY A 180 -13.00 10.56 0.18
CA GLY A 180 -11.60 10.90 0.43
C GLY A 180 -10.69 10.61 -0.78
N GLY A 181 -10.94 9.51 -1.50
CA GLY A 181 -10.26 9.16 -2.77
C GLY A 181 -10.45 10.23 -3.85
N PHE A 182 -11.68 10.68 -4.03
CA PHE A 182 -12.02 11.72 -5.00
C PHE A 182 -11.43 13.07 -4.61
N LEU A 183 -11.55 13.48 -3.33
CA LEU A 183 -10.93 14.70 -2.82
C LEU A 183 -9.40 14.72 -3.04
N ASN A 184 -8.73 13.59 -2.80
CA ASN A 184 -7.28 13.49 -3.01
C ASN A 184 -6.90 13.64 -4.48
N THR A 185 -7.67 13.02 -5.38
CA THR A 185 -7.47 13.12 -6.83
C THR A 185 -7.70 14.55 -7.33
N SER A 186 -8.66 15.29 -6.76
CA SER A 186 -8.87 16.71 -7.02
C SER A 186 -7.85 17.64 -6.35
N GLY A 187 -6.81 17.10 -5.69
CA GLY A 187 -5.77 17.88 -5.02
C GLY A 187 -6.14 18.42 -3.63
N GLN A 188 -7.36 18.15 -3.12
CA GLN A 188 -7.84 18.56 -1.80
C GLN A 188 -7.34 17.61 -0.70
N ARG A 189 -6.02 17.45 -0.59
CA ARG A 189 -5.36 16.45 0.29
C ARG A 189 -5.72 16.57 1.76
N ALA A 190 -5.89 17.80 2.27
CA ALA A 190 -6.27 18.02 3.66
C ALA A 190 -7.68 17.48 3.95
N ALA A 191 -8.66 17.79 3.09
CA ALA A 191 -10.02 17.29 3.22
C ALA A 191 -10.08 15.76 3.06
N ALA A 192 -9.31 15.19 2.12
CA ALA A 192 -9.21 13.75 1.95
C ALA A 192 -8.73 13.04 3.24
N ARG A 193 -7.70 13.57 3.90
CA ARG A 193 -7.20 13.03 5.18
C ARG A 193 -8.25 13.06 6.28
N VAL A 194 -9.07 14.11 6.35
CA VAL A 194 -10.17 14.19 7.32
C VAL A 194 -11.17 13.07 7.06
N LYS A 195 -11.64 12.91 5.82
CA LYS A 195 -12.61 11.87 5.44
C LYS A 195 -12.08 10.46 5.68
N TRP A 196 -10.82 10.18 5.35
CA TRP A 196 -10.22 8.88 5.66
C TRP A 196 -10.02 8.65 7.16
N SER A 197 -9.67 9.66 7.93
CA SER A 197 -9.55 9.54 9.39
C SER A 197 -10.90 9.21 10.02
N GLU A 198 -11.97 9.83 9.53
CA GLU A 198 -13.34 9.52 9.92
C GLU A 198 -13.73 8.09 9.52
N ALA A 199 -13.43 7.69 8.28
CA ALA A 199 -13.73 6.34 7.77
C ALA A 199 -13.12 5.22 8.64
N LEU A 200 -11.91 5.42 9.20
CA LEU A 200 -11.28 4.44 10.11
C LEU A 200 -12.17 4.07 11.31
N THR A 201 -12.99 5.01 11.79
CA THR A 201 -13.86 4.77 12.95
C THR A 201 -14.95 3.73 12.66
N TYR A 202 -15.42 3.69 11.41
CA TYR A 202 -16.50 2.83 10.93
C TYR A 202 -16.03 1.51 10.32
N LEU A 203 -14.78 1.46 9.84
CA LEU A 203 -14.25 0.31 9.08
C LEU A 203 -13.54 -0.75 9.96
N LYS A 204 -13.57 -0.63 11.29
CA LYS A 204 -12.88 -1.57 12.21
C LYS A 204 -13.21 -3.04 11.98
N ASN A 205 -14.44 -3.33 11.55
CA ASN A 205 -14.95 -4.69 11.30
C ASN A 205 -14.84 -5.11 9.84
N ASP A 206 -14.17 -4.34 8.99
CA ASP A 206 -13.91 -4.65 7.59
C ASP A 206 -12.40 -4.55 7.29
N PRO A 207 -11.64 -5.63 7.52
CA PRO A 207 -10.18 -5.61 7.41
C PRO A 207 -9.68 -5.14 6.04
N TYR A 208 -10.39 -5.45 4.95
CA TYR A 208 -9.98 -5.04 3.61
C TYR A 208 -10.01 -3.52 3.47
N TYR A 209 -11.16 -2.91 3.76
CA TYR A 209 -11.32 -1.47 3.62
C TYR A 209 -10.57 -0.71 4.70
N LEU A 210 -10.40 -1.27 5.90
CA LEU A 210 -9.54 -0.70 6.93
C LEU A 210 -8.08 -0.61 6.46
N ALA A 211 -7.54 -1.69 5.87
CA ALA A 211 -6.20 -1.68 5.28
C ALA A 211 -6.08 -0.66 4.15
N TRP A 212 -7.13 -0.52 3.32
CA TRP A 212 -7.19 0.50 2.29
C TRP A 212 -7.16 1.91 2.84
N THR A 213 -7.99 2.24 3.82
CA THR A 213 -8.01 3.57 4.43
C THR A 213 -6.66 3.94 5.06
N HIS A 214 -6.01 3.00 5.76
CA HIS A 214 -4.65 3.19 6.25
C HIS A 214 -3.64 3.43 5.11
N ASN A 215 -3.72 2.66 4.03
CA ASN A 215 -2.83 2.86 2.88
C ASN A 215 -3.02 4.23 2.21
N SER A 216 -4.28 4.67 2.03
CA SER A 216 -4.62 5.98 1.48
C SER A 216 -4.08 7.13 2.34
N LEU A 217 -4.26 7.06 3.67
CA LEU A 217 -3.67 8.02 4.61
C LEU A 217 -2.14 8.03 4.52
N GLY A 218 -1.54 6.84 4.42
CA GLY A 218 -0.10 6.67 4.21
C GLY A 218 0.41 7.43 2.99
N TYR A 219 -0.21 7.24 1.83
CA TYR A 219 0.17 7.96 0.61
C TYR A 219 -0.04 9.48 0.71
N ALA A 220 -1.13 9.93 1.32
CA ALA A 220 -1.39 11.36 1.45
C ALA A 220 -0.47 12.08 2.44
N LEU A 221 0.11 11.35 3.40
CA LEU A 221 1.08 11.87 4.36
C LEU A 221 2.53 11.79 3.85
N LEU A 222 2.80 11.10 2.74
CA LEU A 222 4.13 10.75 2.27
C LEU A 222 5.09 11.95 2.17
N LYS A 223 4.59 13.10 1.69
CA LYS A 223 5.41 14.31 1.51
C LYS A 223 5.57 15.11 2.80
N ASP A 224 4.51 15.23 3.59
CA ASP A 224 4.44 16.20 4.67
C ASP A 224 4.87 15.61 6.02
N GLN A 225 4.60 14.32 6.24
CA GLN A 225 4.77 13.63 7.54
C GLN A 225 5.18 12.15 7.31
N PRO A 226 6.40 11.90 6.79
CA PRO A 226 6.82 10.58 6.33
C PRO A 226 6.82 9.50 7.42
N GLU A 227 7.07 9.86 8.68
CA GLU A 227 7.03 8.93 9.81
C GLU A 227 5.59 8.48 10.11
N GLN A 228 4.64 9.40 10.04
CA GLN A 228 3.21 9.06 10.21
C GLN A 228 2.72 8.25 9.01
N ALA A 229 3.18 8.58 7.80
CA ALA A 229 2.90 7.79 6.61
C ALA A 229 3.38 6.33 6.76
N GLU A 230 4.63 6.12 7.21
CA GLU A 230 5.16 4.77 7.44
C GLU A 230 4.34 4.02 8.49
N ARG A 231 3.89 4.66 9.58
CA ARG A 231 3.01 4.04 10.59
C ARG A 231 1.70 3.54 10.00
N HIS A 232 1.01 4.37 9.23
CA HIS A 232 -0.23 3.96 8.56
C HIS A 232 0.00 2.81 7.58
N LEU A 233 1.09 2.84 6.81
CA LEU A 233 1.43 1.79 5.86
C LEU A 233 1.82 0.46 6.54
N LEU A 234 2.54 0.53 7.66
CA LEU A 234 2.82 -0.63 8.50
C LEU A 234 1.54 -1.25 9.07
N GLU A 235 0.58 -0.43 9.46
CA GLU A 235 -0.72 -0.89 9.94
C GLU A 235 -1.53 -1.56 8.82
N ALA A 236 -1.54 -1.00 7.61
CA ALA A 236 -2.14 -1.65 6.43
C ALA A 236 -1.48 -3.01 6.14
N VAL A 237 -0.15 -3.12 6.25
CA VAL A 237 0.57 -4.40 6.11
C VAL A 237 0.21 -5.37 7.25
N ARG A 238 0.03 -4.90 8.48
CA ARG A 238 -0.39 -5.72 9.61
C ARG A 238 -1.80 -6.29 9.39
N ILE A 239 -2.75 -5.45 8.97
CA ILE A 239 -4.14 -5.83 8.74
C ILE A 239 -4.26 -6.81 7.56
N SER A 240 -3.55 -6.56 6.45
CA SER A 240 -3.56 -7.42 5.26
C SER A 240 -2.93 -8.82 5.47
N LYS A 241 -2.40 -9.14 6.66
CA LYS A 241 -2.06 -10.51 7.04
C LYS A 241 -3.30 -11.36 7.36
N GLN A 242 -4.43 -10.73 7.67
CA GLN A 242 -5.69 -11.43 7.93
C GLN A 242 -6.27 -11.96 6.61
N ALA A 243 -6.91 -13.14 6.65
CA ALA A 243 -7.52 -13.76 5.47
C ALA A 243 -8.51 -12.82 4.74
N ALA A 244 -9.32 -12.08 5.51
CA ALA A 244 -10.29 -11.11 4.97
C ALA A 244 -9.68 -9.84 4.35
N ALA A 245 -8.35 -9.67 4.36
CA ALA A 245 -7.66 -8.53 3.75
C ALA A 245 -6.44 -8.96 2.92
N GLN A 246 -6.28 -10.26 2.68
CA GLN A 246 -5.10 -10.81 2.04
C GLN A 246 -4.93 -10.31 0.60
N GLU A 247 -6.03 -10.09 -0.12
CA GLU A 247 -6.03 -9.50 -1.47
C GLU A 247 -5.46 -8.07 -1.48
N PHE A 248 -5.47 -7.35 -0.35
CA PHE A 248 -4.91 -6.00 -0.25
C PHE A 248 -3.40 -5.99 0.04
N ARG A 249 -2.79 -7.16 0.29
CA ARG A 249 -1.43 -7.25 0.81
C ARG A 249 -0.37 -6.73 -0.17
N CYS A 250 -0.52 -7.01 -1.46
CA CYS A 250 0.36 -6.45 -2.49
C CYS A 250 0.36 -4.91 -2.43
N ARG A 251 -0.81 -4.28 -2.45
CA ARG A 251 -0.95 -2.82 -2.38
C ARG A 251 -0.38 -2.22 -1.10
N ALA A 252 -0.63 -2.85 0.06
CA ALA A 252 -0.09 -2.40 1.34
C ALA A 252 1.45 -2.41 1.35
N LEU A 253 2.07 -3.48 0.87
CA LEU A 253 3.53 -3.60 0.79
C LEU A 253 4.14 -2.65 -0.25
N SER A 254 3.46 -2.42 -1.38
CA SER A 254 3.87 -1.42 -2.38
C SER A 254 3.86 0.00 -1.81
N GLY A 255 2.85 0.35 -1.00
CA GLY A 255 2.81 1.63 -0.30
C GLY A 255 3.97 1.78 0.68
N LEU A 256 4.26 0.73 1.46
CA LEU A 256 5.43 0.71 2.35
C LEU A 256 6.75 0.87 1.59
N GLY A 257 6.87 0.25 0.41
CA GLY A 257 8.00 0.45 -0.50
C GLY A 257 8.13 1.90 -0.96
N ALA A 258 7.02 2.54 -1.31
CA ALA A 258 6.99 3.91 -1.80
C ALA A 258 7.47 4.92 -0.75
N ILE A 259 6.99 4.84 0.50
CA ILE A 259 7.43 5.74 1.57
C ILE A 259 8.91 5.55 1.91
N ARG A 260 9.40 4.29 1.94
CA ARG A 260 10.81 4.00 2.20
C ARG A 260 11.70 4.54 1.10
N ARG A 261 11.25 4.43 -0.16
CA ARG A 261 11.95 4.98 -1.32
C ARG A 261 12.02 6.51 -1.26
N SER A 262 10.93 7.18 -0.89
CA SER A 262 10.93 8.65 -0.76
C SER A 262 11.81 9.14 0.39
N MET A 263 12.00 8.33 1.44
CA MET A 263 12.97 8.60 2.50
C MET A 263 14.42 8.29 2.11
N GLY A 264 14.67 7.70 0.93
CA GLY A 264 16.01 7.31 0.47
C GLY A 264 16.48 5.95 0.97
N GLU A 265 15.62 5.20 1.67
CA GLU A 265 15.92 3.89 2.25
C GLU A 265 15.73 2.77 1.22
N LEU A 266 16.55 2.83 0.17
CA LEU A 266 16.37 2.04 -1.05
C LEU A 266 16.39 0.53 -0.78
N GLU A 267 17.18 0.02 0.17
CA GLU A 267 17.19 -1.42 0.50
C GLU A 267 15.89 -1.87 1.21
N ARG A 268 15.33 -1.03 2.09
CA ARG A 268 14.03 -1.32 2.73
C ARG A 268 12.90 -1.22 1.71
N ALA A 269 12.96 -0.24 0.81
CA ALA A 269 12.01 -0.10 -0.28
C ALA A 269 12.01 -1.34 -1.20
N ARG A 270 13.21 -1.72 -1.66
CA ARG A 270 13.47 -2.91 -2.48
C ARG A 270 12.87 -4.17 -1.85
N SER A 271 13.17 -4.42 -0.57
CA SER A 271 12.61 -5.57 0.17
C SER A 271 11.08 -5.54 0.27
N SER A 272 10.49 -4.36 0.46
CA SER A 272 9.03 -4.20 0.54
C SER A 272 8.36 -4.54 -0.80
N TYR A 273 8.90 -4.03 -1.91
CA TYR A 273 8.39 -4.36 -3.24
C TYR A 273 8.60 -5.82 -3.64
N GLN A 274 9.74 -6.43 -3.28
CA GLN A 274 9.95 -7.87 -3.49
C GLN A 274 8.92 -8.73 -2.75
N GLN A 275 8.53 -8.32 -1.55
CA GLN A 275 7.45 -8.97 -0.81
C GLN A 275 6.09 -8.70 -1.47
N ALA A 276 5.86 -7.49 -1.97
CA ALA A 276 4.61 -7.12 -2.67
C ALA A 276 4.38 -7.99 -3.92
N ILE A 277 5.38 -8.15 -4.77
CA ILE A 277 5.31 -8.94 -6.02
C ILE A 277 4.90 -10.41 -5.76
N LYS A 278 5.24 -10.95 -4.58
CA LYS A 278 4.91 -12.33 -4.16
C LYS A 278 3.61 -12.41 -3.36
N ALA A 279 3.06 -11.27 -2.95
CA ALA A 279 1.86 -11.22 -2.14
C ALA A 279 0.60 -11.32 -3.03
N PRO A 280 -0.53 -11.79 -2.47
CA PRO A 280 -1.80 -11.72 -3.17
C PRO A 280 -2.21 -10.28 -3.46
N GLY A 281 -2.80 -10.08 -4.62
CA GLY A 281 -3.22 -8.81 -5.18
C GLY A 281 -3.77 -9.02 -6.58
N ASP A 282 -4.47 -8.03 -7.10
CA ASP A 282 -4.93 -8.04 -8.48
C ASP A 282 -3.78 -7.75 -9.48
N ILE A 283 -4.08 -7.81 -10.78
CA ILE A 283 -3.10 -7.56 -11.85
C ILE A 283 -2.51 -6.15 -11.74
N SER A 284 -3.35 -5.16 -11.41
CA SER A 284 -2.94 -3.76 -11.28
C SER A 284 -1.98 -3.57 -10.10
N ASP A 285 -2.27 -4.19 -8.95
CA ASP A 285 -1.43 -4.16 -7.75
C ASP A 285 -0.05 -4.75 -8.04
N ARG A 286 0.00 -5.87 -8.77
CA ARG A 286 1.27 -6.52 -9.14
C ARG A 286 2.05 -5.68 -10.14
N GLN A 287 1.39 -5.09 -11.13
CA GLN A 287 2.02 -4.17 -12.07
C GLN A 287 2.63 -2.96 -11.35
N GLN A 288 1.91 -2.36 -10.41
CA GLN A 288 2.40 -1.26 -9.58
C GLN A 288 3.58 -1.67 -8.68
N ALA A 289 3.55 -2.89 -8.11
CA ALA A 289 4.64 -3.43 -7.31
C ALA A 289 5.92 -3.61 -8.13
N LEU A 290 5.81 -4.19 -9.33
CA LEU A 290 6.93 -4.37 -10.27
C LEU A 290 7.51 -3.02 -10.73
N TRP A 291 6.64 -2.07 -11.06
CA TRP A 291 7.05 -0.72 -11.43
C TRP A 291 7.81 -0.03 -10.27
N GLY A 292 7.25 -0.03 -9.06
CA GLY A 292 7.90 0.56 -7.89
C GLY A 292 9.24 -0.11 -7.54
N TYR A 293 9.32 -1.44 -7.72
CA TYR A 293 10.57 -2.20 -7.59
C TYR A 293 11.61 -1.73 -8.60
N ALA A 294 11.24 -1.67 -9.88
CA ALA A 294 12.14 -1.24 -10.94
C ALA A 294 12.63 0.20 -10.77
N HIS A 295 11.76 1.11 -10.35
CA HIS A 295 12.15 2.48 -10.04
C HIS A 295 13.14 2.55 -8.88
N THR A 296 12.95 1.71 -7.85
CA THR A 296 13.91 1.57 -6.75
C THR A 296 15.26 1.06 -7.27
N LEU A 297 15.26 0.05 -8.15
CA LEU A 297 16.48 -0.52 -8.75
C LEU A 297 17.24 0.51 -9.62
N ARG A 298 16.53 1.31 -10.43
CA ARG A 298 17.12 2.44 -11.19
C ARG A 298 17.86 3.40 -10.26
N ARG A 299 17.22 3.78 -9.15
CA ARG A 299 17.82 4.67 -8.13
C ARG A 299 19.04 4.06 -7.44
N MET A 300 19.12 2.73 -7.38
CA MET A 300 20.27 1.99 -6.87
C MET A 300 21.36 1.76 -7.93
N GLY A 301 21.13 2.14 -9.20
CA GLY A 301 22.03 1.90 -10.32
C GLY A 301 21.96 0.47 -10.90
N GLN A 302 21.00 -0.35 -10.47
CA GLN A 302 20.80 -1.73 -10.96
C GLN A 302 19.86 -1.72 -12.18
N VAL A 303 20.31 -1.09 -13.27
CA VAL A 303 19.45 -0.68 -14.38
C VAL A 303 18.98 -1.85 -15.25
N GLU A 304 19.82 -2.86 -15.45
CA GLU A 304 19.48 -4.06 -16.23
C GLU A 304 18.36 -4.86 -15.56
N GLU A 305 18.44 -5.06 -14.25
CA GLU A 305 17.38 -5.71 -13.49
C GLU A 305 16.11 -4.85 -13.51
N ALA A 306 16.23 -3.53 -13.36
CA ALA A 306 15.10 -2.61 -13.44
C ALA A 306 14.38 -2.72 -14.80
N TYR A 307 15.13 -2.73 -15.90
CA TYR A 307 14.59 -2.87 -17.25
C TYR A 307 13.80 -4.17 -17.40
N ALA A 308 14.36 -5.30 -16.94
CA ALA A 308 13.65 -6.59 -16.98
C ALA A 308 12.33 -6.57 -16.19
N ARG A 309 12.31 -5.92 -15.01
CA ARG A 309 11.09 -5.79 -14.20
C ARG A 309 10.04 -4.86 -14.82
N LEU A 310 10.45 -3.82 -15.53
CA LEU A 310 9.54 -2.94 -16.28
C LEU A 310 8.89 -3.67 -17.45
N LEU A 311 9.65 -4.52 -18.16
CA LEU A 311 9.09 -5.37 -19.21
C LEU A 311 8.07 -6.36 -18.65
N GLU A 312 8.36 -6.97 -17.50
CA GLU A 312 7.40 -7.85 -16.79
C GLU A 312 6.13 -7.07 -16.40
N ALA A 313 6.27 -5.84 -15.86
CA ALA A 313 5.13 -4.98 -15.52
C ALA A 313 4.28 -4.63 -16.76
N TYR A 314 4.92 -4.32 -17.89
CA TYR A 314 4.23 -4.02 -19.15
C TYR A 314 3.50 -5.23 -19.72
N GLN A 315 4.05 -6.44 -19.58
CA GLN A 315 3.40 -7.68 -20.04
C GLN A 315 2.11 -8.02 -19.28
N LEU A 316 1.97 -7.57 -18.03
CA LEU A 316 0.75 -7.80 -17.24
C LEU A 316 -0.47 -7.07 -17.80
N ASP A 317 -0.28 -5.86 -18.31
CA ASP A 317 -1.31 -5.10 -19.00
C ASP A 317 -0.69 -4.19 -20.06
N PRO A 318 -0.60 -4.66 -21.32
CA PRO A 318 0.00 -3.90 -22.41
C PRO A 318 -0.81 -2.68 -22.87
N GLN A 319 -2.08 -2.56 -22.45
CA GLN A 319 -2.92 -1.40 -22.78
C GLN A 319 -2.51 -0.16 -21.97
N GLU A 320 -1.95 -0.38 -20.78
CA GLU A 320 -1.44 0.67 -19.90
C GLU A 320 -0.06 1.17 -20.35
N THR A 321 -0.09 2.13 -21.28
CA THR A 321 1.13 2.63 -21.95
C THR A 321 2.03 3.51 -21.06
N TRP A 322 1.60 3.93 -19.87
CA TRP A 322 2.37 4.84 -19.03
C TRP A 322 3.71 4.25 -18.56
N ILE A 323 3.83 2.92 -18.46
CA ILE A 323 5.08 2.20 -18.12
C ILE A 323 6.17 2.41 -19.17
N GLN A 324 5.79 2.67 -20.43
CA GLN A 324 6.75 2.91 -21.51
C GLN A 324 7.66 4.12 -21.22
N ALA A 325 7.20 5.10 -20.45
CA ALA A 325 8.04 6.22 -20.03
C ALA A 325 9.20 5.76 -19.13
N ASP A 326 8.96 4.83 -18.20
CA ASP A 326 10.00 4.26 -17.33
C ASP A 326 10.91 3.29 -18.07
N ILE A 327 10.37 2.53 -19.04
CA ILE A 327 11.15 1.69 -19.96
C ILE A 327 12.13 2.57 -20.74
N ALA A 328 11.66 3.70 -21.28
CA ALA A 328 12.52 4.67 -21.97
C ALA A 328 13.61 5.21 -21.04
N ALA A 329 13.25 5.51 -19.79
CA ALA A 329 14.18 5.99 -18.80
C ALA A 329 15.29 4.96 -18.51
N ALA A 330 14.96 3.68 -18.39
CA ALA A 330 15.93 2.61 -18.18
C ALA A 330 16.82 2.39 -19.41
N ARG A 331 16.24 2.38 -20.62
CA ARG A 331 17.00 2.31 -21.88
C ARG A 331 18.02 3.44 -22.01
N LEU A 332 17.61 4.67 -21.67
CA LEU A 332 18.50 5.83 -21.73
C LEU A 332 19.67 5.72 -20.74
N MET A 333 19.44 5.19 -19.53
CA MET A 333 20.50 4.89 -18.56
C MET A 333 21.46 3.79 -19.04
N LEU A 334 20.98 2.85 -19.85
CA LEU A 334 21.81 1.80 -20.49
C LEU A 334 22.50 2.31 -21.77
N GLY A 335 22.27 3.55 -22.18
CA GLY A 335 22.85 4.15 -23.40
C GLY A 335 22.07 3.87 -24.69
N ASP A 336 20.93 3.19 -24.64
CA ASP A 336 20.04 2.93 -25.78
C ASP A 336 19.12 4.14 -26.06
N GLN A 337 19.68 5.17 -26.71
CA GLN A 337 18.91 6.35 -27.12
C GLN A 337 17.80 6.04 -28.14
N PRO A 338 18.04 5.25 -29.21
CA PRO A 338 17.01 4.96 -30.20
C PRO A 338 15.81 4.24 -29.56
N GLY A 339 16.06 3.22 -28.74
CA GLY A 339 15.00 2.50 -28.05
C GLY A 339 14.30 3.35 -26.99
N ALA A 340 15.00 4.29 -26.32
CA ALA A 340 14.36 5.23 -25.42
C ALA A 340 13.34 6.12 -26.15
N ARG A 341 13.71 6.66 -27.32
CA ARG A 341 12.80 7.48 -28.16
C ARG A 341 11.60 6.69 -28.66
N GLU A 342 11.82 5.44 -29.06
CA GLU A 342 10.76 4.51 -29.45
C GLU A 342 9.78 4.25 -28.29
N SER A 343 10.28 3.97 -27.09
CA SER A 343 9.41 3.77 -25.92
C SER A 343 8.61 5.04 -25.59
N LEU A 344 9.20 6.23 -25.68
CA LEU A 344 8.48 7.48 -25.45
C LEU A 344 7.35 7.72 -26.47
N SER A 345 7.53 7.33 -27.73
CA SER A 345 6.48 7.50 -28.76
C SER A 345 5.29 6.55 -28.57
N ARG A 346 5.46 5.47 -27.79
CA ARG A 346 4.40 4.51 -27.45
C ARG A 346 3.54 4.94 -26.25
N VAL A 347 3.86 6.04 -25.58
CA VAL A 347 3.05 6.57 -24.47
C VAL A 347 1.84 7.30 -25.03
N ALA A 348 0.65 6.72 -24.87
CA ALA A 348 -0.60 7.30 -25.37
C ALA A 348 -1.07 8.48 -24.51
N THR A 349 -1.01 8.34 -23.18
CA THR A 349 -1.51 9.34 -22.22
C THR A 349 -0.46 9.76 -21.22
N TRP A 350 -0.27 11.07 -21.09
CA TRP A 350 0.74 11.64 -20.20
C TRP A 350 0.12 12.16 -18.90
N GLY A 351 0.09 11.29 -17.88
CA GLY A 351 -0.21 11.69 -16.50
C GLY A 351 0.83 12.66 -15.93
N GLU A 352 0.55 13.28 -14.79
CA GLU A 352 1.44 14.29 -14.17
C GLU A 352 2.86 13.78 -13.97
N ARG A 353 3.01 12.60 -13.35
CA ARG A 353 4.31 11.94 -13.13
C ARG A 353 5.03 11.67 -14.46
N SER A 354 4.33 11.09 -15.44
CA SER A 354 4.94 10.77 -16.74
C SER A 354 5.38 12.03 -17.49
N ARG A 355 4.68 13.16 -17.35
CA ARG A 355 5.12 14.46 -17.89
C ARG A 355 6.42 14.94 -17.26
N ILE A 356 6.53 14.84 -15.93
CA ILE A 356 7.78 15.14 -15.22
C ILE A 356 8.92 14.28 -15.75
N LEU A 357 8.69 12.96 -15.82
CA LEU A 357 9.69 12.01 -16.32
C LEU A 357 10.10 12.35 -17.77
N ARG A 358 9.15 12.59 -18.65
CA ARG A 358 9.41 13.00 -20.04
C ARG A 358 10.33 14.20 -20.13
N SER A 359 10.05 15.26 -19.36
CA SER A 359 10.88 16.46 -19.37
C SER A 359 12.32 16.19 -18.88
N VAL A 360 12.50 15.32 -17.90
CA VAL A 360 13.85 14.89 -17.46
C VAL A 360 14.56 14.11 -18.57
N LEU A 361 13.86 13.18 -19.24
CA LEU A 361 14.44 12.37 -20.31
C LEU A 361 14.77 13.18 -21.56
N GLU A 362 13.92 14.14 -21.94
CA GLU A 362 14.18 15.08 -23.03
C GLU A 362 15.43 15.92 -22.73
N ALA A 363 15.57 16.42 -21.51
CA ALA A 363 16.77 17.16 -21.09
C ALA A 363 18.03 16.28 -21.13
N GLU A 364 17.94 15.00 -20.74
CA GLU A 364 19.07 14.06 -20.84
C GLU A 364 19.44 13.76 -22.29
N LEU A 365 18.46 13.54 -23.17
CA LEU A 365 18.70 13.32 -24.60
C LEU A 365 19.38 14.55 -25.25
N LEU A 366 18.95 15.77 -24.90
CA LEU A 366 19.59 17.01 -25.36
C LEU A 366 21.03 17.13 -24.87
N ARG A 367 21.29 16.78 -23.60
CA ARG A 367 22.64 16.76 -23.04
C ARG A 367 23.53 15.78 -23.80
N GLN A 368 23.06 14.55 -24.02
CA GLN A 368 23.84 13.53 -24.74
C GLN A 368 24.09 13.91 -26.21
N ALA A 369 23.21 14.72 -26.81
CA ALA A 369 23.40 15.32 -28.13
C ALA A 369 24.33 16.56 -28.16
N GLY A 370 24.97 16.91 -27.03
CA GLY A 370 25.86 18.07 -26.91
C GLY A 370 25.15 19.43 -26.76
N GLN A 371 23.83 19.45 -26.77
CA GLN A 371 23.02 20.68 -26.70
C GLN A 371 22.83 21.15 -25.25
N THR A 372 23.93 21.45 -24.57
CA THR A 372 23.94 21.74 -23.12
C THR A 372 23.12 22.97 -22.74
N LYS A 373 23.08 24.01 -23.60
CA LYS A 373 22.32 25.24 -23.34
C LYS A 373 20.81 24.98 -23.33
N THR A 374 20.31 24.19 -24.28
CA THR A 374 18.88 23.86 -24.36
C THR A 374 18.49 22.90 -23.24
N ALA A 375 19.31 21.88 -22.93
CA ALA A 375 19.10 21.00 -21.78
C ALA A 375 18.97 21.80 -20.46
N LYS A 376 19.85 22.77 -20.23
CA LYS A 376 19.78 23.67 -19.06
C LYS A 376 18.50 24.51 -19.03
N ALA A 377 18.06 25.02 -20.17
CA ALA A 377 16.82 25.78 -20.27
C ALA A 377 15.60 24.90 -19.94
N HIS A 378 15.57 23.66 -20.44
CA HIS A 378 14.54 22.68 -20.12
C HIS A 378 14.49 22.32 -18.63
N LEU A 379 15.64 22.21 -17.95
CA LEU A 379 15.68 21.92 -16.52
C LEU A 379 15.18 23.08 -15.64
N LYS A 380 15.29 24.33 -16.08
CA LYS A 380 14.87 25.50 -15.30
C LYS A 380 13.36 25.58 -15.08
N SER A 381 12.56 24.96 -15.94
CA SER A 381 11.10 24.93 -15.79
C SER A 381 10.62 23.83 -14.83
N LEU A 382 11.49 22.92 -14.40
CA LEU A 382 11.12 21.82 -13.51
C LEU A 382 11.05 22.26 -12.05
N PRO A 383 9.99 21.88 -11.32
CA PRO A 383 9.89 22.16 -9.88
C PRO A 383 10.87 21.27 -9.10
N LEU A 384 12.09 21.74 -8.86
CA LEU A 384 13.17 20.97 -8.21
C LEU A 384 12.84 20.52 -6.77
N HIS A 385 11.82 21.09 -6.14
CA HIS A 385 11.32 20.68 -4.82
C HIS A 385 10.31 19.51 -4.91
N ASN A 386 9.88 19.14 -6.11
CA ASN A 386 9.02 17.99 -6.34
C ASN A 386 9.84 16.70 -6.16
N LEU A 387 9.34 15.79 -5.33
CA LEU A 387 9.99 14.52 -5.04
C LEU A 387 10.33 13.75 -6.33
N TRP A 388 9.40 13.60 -7.25
CA TRP A 388 9.62 12.84 -8.49
C TRP A 388 10.74 13.44 -9.33
N VAL A 389 10.82 14.77 -9.43
CA VAL A 389 11.92 15.45 -10.14
C VAL A 389 13.26 15.09 -9.51
N GLN A 390 13.36 15.13 -8.17
CA GLN A 390 14.59 14.82 -7.45
C GLN A 390 15.02 13.36 -7.64
N GLU A 391 14.06 12.44 -7.59
CA GLU A 391 14.32 11.02 -7.77
C GLU A 391 14.81 10.71 -9.19
N GLU A 392 14.13 11.25 -10.22
CA GLU A 392 14.55 11.03 -11.61
C GLU A 392 15.89 11.67 -11.92
N LEU A 393 16.14 12.91 -11.48
CA LEU A 393 17.46 13.54 -11.60
C LEU A 393 18.53 12.76 -10.83
N GLY A 394 18.17 12.06 -9.75
CA GLY A 394 19.06 11.15 -9.03
C GLY A 394 19.56 9.99 -9.89
N CYS A 395 18.77 9.54 -10.87
CA CYS A 395 19.17 8.51 -11.84
C CYS A 395 20.09 9.04 -12.95
N PHE A 396 20.15 10.36 -13.17
CA PHE A 396 20.97 11.00 -14.21
C PHE A 396 21.97 12.01 -13.58
N PRO A 397 23.05 11.52 -12.93
CA PRO A 397 23.95 12.37 -12.16
C PRO A 397 24.63 13.47 -12.99
N GLU A 398 24.97 13.19 -14.25
CA GLU A 398 25.57 14.17 -15.16
C GLU A 398 24.59 15.30 -15.54
N LEU A 399 23.32 14.98 -15.74
CA LEU A 399 22.28 15.98 -15.97
C LEU A 399 22.02 16.82 -14.72
N ARG A 400 21.98 16.17 -13.56
CA ARG A 400 21.72 16.81 -12.26
C ARG A 400 22.73 17.92 -11.96
N ARG A 401 23.98 17.80 -12.42
CA ARG A 401 25.03 18.84 -12.28
C ARG A 401 24.64 20.19 -12.91
N TYR A 402 23.69 20.21 -13.83
CA TYR A 402 23.22 21.44 -14.47
C TYR A 402 22.10 22.17 -13.72
N THR A 403 21.61 21.57 -12.64
CA THR A 403 20.62 22.19 -11.75
C THR A 403 21.31 22.81 -10.53
N THR A 404 20.59 23.63 -9.76
CA THR A 404 21.08 24.12 -8.46
C THR A 404 21.35 22.98 -7.45
N LEU A 405 20.82 21.78 -7.70
CA LEU A 405 21.11 20.56 -6.94
C LEU A 405 22.48 19.96 -7.28
N GLY A 406 23.18 20.46 -8.31
CA GLY A 406 24.45 19.93 -8.80
C GLY A 406 25.64 20.08 -7.83
N GLY A 407 25.59 21.08 -6.95
CA GLY A 407 26.58 21.29 -5.87
C GLY A 407 26.26 20.53 -4.58
N GLN A 408 25.03 20.04 -4.42
CA GLN A 408 24.64 19.12 -3.36
C GLN A 408 24.81 17.70 -3.90
N ALA A 409 26.01 17.13 -3.74
CA ALA A 409 26.20 15.70 -3.93
C ALA A 409 25.07 14.99 -3.19
N SER A 410 24.35 14.11 -3.89
CA SER A 410 23.22 13.32 -3.40
C SER A 410 23.62 12.30 -2.33
N ALA A 411 24.63 12.58 -1.51
CA ALA A 411 24.82 11.85 -0.29
C ALA A 411 23.73 12.34 0.66
N GLN A 412 22.62 11.60 0.71
CA GLN A 412 21.74 11.69 1.86
C GLN A 412 22.63 11.48 3.09
N LYS A 413 22.88 12.55 3.86
CA LYS A 413 23.80 12.49 4.99
C LYS A 413 23.08 11.71 6.08
N TYR A 414 23.33 10.41 6.14
CA TYR A 414 22.73 9.54 7.17
C TYR A 414 23.33 9.92 8.52
N ARG A 415 22.48 10.34 9.45
CA ARG A 415 22.84 10.51 10.86
C ARG A 415 22.32 9.30 11.62
N VAL A 416 23.24 8.45 12.08
CA VAL A 416 22.93 7.25 12.84
C VAL A 416 23.24 7.50 14.30
N GLU A 417 22.23 7.36 15.14
CA GLU A 417 22.33 7.44 16.59
C GLU A 417 22.11 6.04 17.15
N VAL A 418 23.01 5.58 18.02
CA VAL A 418 22.94 4.26 18.64
C VAL A 418 23.04 4.41 20.15
N ASN A 419 22.03 3.89 20.84
CA ASN A 419 22.08 3.66 22.28
C ASN A 419 22.35 2.16 22.53
N PRO A 420 23.60 1.79 22.88
CA PRO A 420 23.95 0.41 23.18
C PRO A 420 23.56 -0.01 24.61
N TYR A 421 23.09 0.90 25.46
CA TYR A 421 22.84 0.66 26.88
C TYR A 421 21.37 0.33 27.15
N GLY A 422 21.11 -0.88 27.65
CA GLY A 422 19.75 -1.41 27.84
C GLY A 422 19.28 -2.14 26.59
N PRO A 423 17.98 -2.11 26.23
CA PRO A 423 17.55 -2.57 24.92
C PRO A 423 18.25 -1.73 23.84
N LEU A 424 18.86 -2.39 22.84
CA LEU A 424 19.52 -1.67 21.75
C LEU A 424 18.51 -0.80 21.01
N GLU A 425 18.77 0.51 21.01
CA GLU A 425 17.99 1.47 20.24
C GLU A 425 18.88 2.09 19.15
N VAL A 426 18.35 2.14 17.94
CA VAL A 426 19.06 2.67 16.78
C VAL A 426 18.12 3.61 16.05
N TRP A 427 18.60 4.81 15.73
CA TRP A 427 17.88 5.78 14.92
C TRP A 427 18.69 6.14 13.69
N VAL A 428 17.98 6.31 12.57
CA VAL A 428 18.55 6.85 11.33
C VAL A 428 17.76 8.12 11.01
N ASN A 429 18.43 9.26 10.98
CA ASN A 429 17.83 10.58 10.78
C ASN A 429 16.67 10.87 11.75
N GLY A 430 16.81 10.48 13.02
CA GLY A 430 15.78 10.65 14.07
C GLY A 430 14.66 9.60 14.04
N ARG A 431 14.63 8.69 13.06
CA ARG A 431 13.64 7.62 12.95
C ARG A 431 14.17 6.32 13.57
N ALA A 432 13.41 5.74 14.49
CA ALA A 432 13.76 4.47 15.11
C ALA A 432 13.81 3.34 14.05
N VAL A 433 14.90 2.57 14.06
CA VAL A 433 15.13 1.43 13.20
C VAL A 433 14.76 0.15 13.96
N PRO A 434 13.90 -0.72 13.38
CA PRO A 434 13.48 -1.96 14.04
C PRO A 434 14.60 -3.02 13.92
N LEU A 435 15.65 -2.86 14.71
CA LEU A 435 16.64 -3.91 14.97
C LEU A 435 16.20 -4.70 16.19
N ASN A 436 16.26 -6.03 16.10
CA ASN A 436 16.02 -6.87 17.27
C ASN A 436 17.08 -6.54 18.34
N SER A 437 16.63 -6.20 19.55
CA SER A 437 17.48 -5.79 20.67
C SER A 437 18.41 -6.88 21.17
N THR A 438 18.26 -8.14 20.73
CA THR A 438 19.14 -9.28 21.00
C THR A 438 19.74 -9.91 19.73
N GLY A 439 19.56 -9.27 18.57
CA GLY A 439 19.98 -9.81 17.29
C GLY A 439 21.46 -9.57 16.98
N LYS A 440 22.11 -10.56 16.35
CA LYS A 440 23.48 -10.45 15.81
C LYS A 440 23.73 -9.23 14.88
N PRO A 441 22.77 -8.75 14.07
CA PRO A 441 22.97 -7.52 13.30
C PRO A 441 23.18 -6.27 14.18
N GLY A 442 22.48 -6.19 15.31
CA GLY A 442 22.65 -5.12 16.29
C GLY A 442 23.99 -5.21 17.02
N GLU A 443 24.36 -6.43 17.42
CA GLU A 443 25.68 -6.70 18.01
C GLU A 443 26.82 -6.32 17.05
N LEU A 444 26.71 -6.68 15.77
CA LEU A 444 27.65 -6.30 14.71
C LEU A 444 27.80 -4.76 14.62
N LEU A 445 26.69 -4.02 14.61
CA LEU A 445 26.71 -2.57 14.52
C LEU A 445 27.49 -1.95 15.67
N VAL A 446 27.15 -2.34 16.91
CA VAL A 446 27.80 -1.79 18.09
C VAL A 446 29.26 -2.20 18.16
N PHE A 447 29.58 -3.45 17.81
CA PHE A 447 30.95 -3.92 17.77
C PHE A 447 31.80 -3.10 16.80
N LEU A 448 31.30 -2.81 15.60
CA LEU A 448 31.98 -1.93 14.64
C LEU A 448 32.15 -0.51 15.20
N LEU A 449 31.13 0.08 15.81
CA LEU A 449 31.20 1.44 16.38
C LEU A 449 32.27 1.56 17.48
N LEU A 450 32.33 0.57 18.37
CA LEU A 450 33.26 0.55 19.51
C LEU A 450 34.71 0.18 19.13
N HIS A 451 34.94 -0.33 17.92
CA HIS A 451 36.26 -0.74 17.43
C HIS A 451 36.72 0.09 16.23
N GLY A 452 36.47 1.40 16.28
CA GLY A 452 37.01 2.35 15.29
C GLY A 452 36.33 2.30 13.92
N LYS A 453 35.08 1.79 13.86
CA LYS A 453 34.22 1.75 12.66
C LYS A 453 34.76 0.89 11.51
N ALA A 454 35.87 0.18 11.69
CA ALA A 454 36.46 -0.72 10.71
C ALA A 454 37.16 -1.91 11.38
N VAL A 455 36.77 -3.14 11.04
CA VAL A 455 37.29 -4.37 11.65
C VAL A 455 37.57 -5.44 10.60
N ASN A 456 38.59 -6.28 10.82
CA ASN A 456 38.94 -7.40 9.96
C ASN A 456 37.92 -8.55 10.07
N LEU A 457 37.80 -9.33 8.98
CA LEU A 457 36.89 -10.46 8.86
C LEU A 457 37.06 -11.50 9.98
N GLU A 458 38.29 -11.87 10.30
CA GLU A 458 38.60 -12.92 11.30
C GLU A 458 38.05 -12.55 12.67
N ARG A 459 38.32 -11.32 13.13
CA ARG A 459 37.84 -10.84 14.43
C ARG A 459 36.32 -10.72 14.48
N LEU A 460 35.67 -10.42 13.35
CA LEU A 460 34.21 -10.41 13.26
C LEU A 460 33.63 -11.83 13.31
N ILE A 461 34.28 -12.81 12.68
CA ILE A 461 33.89 -14.21 12.76
C ILE A 461 34.02 -14.70 14.19
N ASP A 462 35.20 -14.54 14.80
CA ASP A 462 35.50 -15.00 16.16
C ASP A 462 34.52 -14.43 17.19
N ARG A 463 34.04 -13.20 16.97
CA ARG A 463 33.12 -12.54 17.90
C ARG A 463 31.65 -12.86 17.65
N LEU A 464 31.21 -12.83 16.39
CA LEU A 464 29.78 -12.77 16.07
C LEU A 464 29.22 -14.12 15.62
N CYS A 465 30.07 -15.04 15.17
CA CYS A 465 29.64 -16.36 14.70
C CYS A 465 29.87 -17.42 15.78
N ASP A 466 28.93 -18.34 15.92
CA ASP A 466 29.11 -19.53 16.77
C ASP A 466 30.11 -20.48 16.12
N ASP A 467 31.08 -20.97 16.90
CA ASP A 467 32.09 -21.97 16.50
C ASP A 467 31.48 -23.26 15.94
N LYS A 468 30.23 -23.56 16.32
CA LYS A 468 29.51 -24.75 15.86
C LYS A 468 28.96 -24.62 14.43
N LEU A 469 29.00 -23.43 13.82
CA LEU A 469 28.47 -23.21 12.47
C LEU A 469 29.44 -23.70 11.38
N LYS A 470 28.99 -24.65 10.55
CA LYS A 470 29.75 -25.16 9.40
C LYS A 470 30.24 -24.09 8.41
N ASN A 471 29.62 -22.91 8.35
CA ASN A 471 30.02 -21.84 7.44
C ASN A 471 29.82 -20.46 8.08
N GLN A 472 30.74 -20.09 8.97
CA GLN A 472 30.73 -18.82 9.71
C GLN A 472 30.75 -17.59 8.78
N ARG A 473 31.51 -17.64 7.67
CA ARG A 473 31.54 -16.55 6.67
C ARG A 473 30.16 -16.25 6.09
N LYS A 474 29.39 -17.29 5.78
CA LYS A 474 28.01 -17.14 5.29
C LYS A 474 27.11 -16.54 6.36
N ALA A 475 27.22 -16.97 7.62
CA ALA A 475 26.44 -16.42 8.72
C ALA A 475 26.70 -14.92 8.94
N LEU A 476 27.97 -14.51 8.96
CA LEU A 476 28.35 -13.09 9.04
C LEU A 476 27.79 -12.29 7.87
N TRP A 477 27.84 -12.83 6.65
CA TRP A 477 27.26 -12.18 5.47
C TRP A 477 25.75 -11.94 5.61
N GLU A 478 25.00 -12.90 6.14
CA GLU A 478 23.56 -12.72 6.42
C GLU A 478 23.32 -11.66 7.50
N HIS A 479 24.16 -11.59 8.55
CA HIS A 479 24.07 -10.54 9.56
C HIS A 479 24.35 -9.15 9.00
N ILE A 480 25.36 -9.01 8.13
CA ILE A 480 25.66 -7.76 7.43
C ILE A 480 24.50 -7.36 6.52
N LYS A 481 23.96 -8.32 5.77
CA LYS A 481 22.81 -8.08 4.89
C LYS A 481 21.58 -7.63 5.67
N ALA A 482 21.31 -8.26 6.82
CA ALA A 482 20.23 -7.87 7.72
C ALA A 482 20.46 -6.47 8.32
N LEU A 483 21.70 -6.13 8.67
CA LEU A 483 22.05 -4.80 9.18
C LEU A 483 21.86 -3.72 8.09
N ARG A 484 22.35 -3.96 6.87
CA ARG A 484 22.13 -3.06 5.72
C ARG A 484 20.64 -2.85 5.43
N LEU A 485 19.86 -3.93 5.47
CA LEU A 485 18.41 -3.87 5.32
C LEU A 485 17.76 -3.04 6.43
N ALA A 486 18.18 -3.21 7.68
CA ALA A 486 17.61 -2.46 8.80
C ALA A 486 17.92 -0.96 8.70
N LEU A 487 19.19 -0.61 8.43
CA LEU A 487 19.66 0.76 8.30
C LEU A 487 19.13 1.46 7.04
N GLY A 488 18.88 0.72 5.96
CA GLY A 488 18.14 1.19 4.78
C GLY A 488 18.98 1.54 3.56
N TRP A 489 20.31 1.45 3.62
CA TRP A 489 21.18 1.63 2.45
C TRP A 489 22.32 0.61 2.41
N GLN A 490 22.69 0.20 1.21
CA GLN A 490 23.66 -0.88 0.96
C GLN A 490 25.07 -0.55 1.49
N GLU A 491 25.49 0.71 1.33
CA GLU A 491 26.83 1.17 1.72
C GLU A 491 27.00 1.36 3.23
N SER A 492 25.94 1.19 4.03
CA SER A 492 25.98 1.33 5.50
C SER A 492 27.08 0.50 6.15
N VAL A 493 27.34 -0.68 5.58
CA VAL A 493 28.51 -1.51 5.87
C VAL A 493 29.21 -1.82 4.56
N GLN A 494 30.44 -1.37 4.38
CA GLN A 494 31.28 -1.63 3.21
C GLN A 494 32.23 -2.79 3.51
N SER A 495 32.63 -3.52 2.46
CA SER A 495 33.61 -4.59 2.55
C SER A 495 34.70 -4.35 1.52
N SER A 496 35.95 -4.20 1.95
CA SER A 496 37.10 -4.03 1.08
C SER A 496 38.29 -4.80 1.63
N SER A 497 38.89 -5.68 0.82
CA SER A 497 40.10 -6.45 1.16
C SER A 497 40.04 -7.16 2.54
N GLY A 498 38.88 -7.75 2.89
CA GLY A 498 38.70 -8.46 4.16
C GLY A 498 38.46 -7.56 5.38
N ILE A 499 38.31 -6.26 5.19
CA ILE A 499 37.94 -5.29 6.22
C ILE A 499 36.49 -4.86 6.00
N TYR A 500 35.69 -4.93 7.05
CA TYR A 500 34.32 -4.40 7.08
C TYR A 500 34.30 -3.06 7.80
N ARG A 501 33.70 -2.05 7.17
CA ARG A 501 33.72 -0.67 7.63
C ARG A 501 32.33 -0.04 7.56
N LEU A 502 31.96 0.75 8.57
CA LEU A 502 30.75 1.57 8.52
C LEU A 502 30.91 2.74 7.54
N ASP A 503 29.87 3.10 6.79
CA ASP A 503 29.93 4.14 5.75
C ASP A 503 30.60 5.42 6.26
N PRO A 504 31.78 5.82 5.74
CA PRO A 504 32.49 7.00 6.24
C PRO A 504 31.79 8.31 5.89
N ARG A 505 30.83 8.29 4.95
CA ARG A 505 30.04 9.45 4.57
C ARG A 505 28.86 9.70 5.51
N ALA A 506 28.50 8.71 6.34
CA ALA A 506 27.46 8.82 7.35
C ALA A 506 28.03 9.37 8.66
N GLU A 507 27.21 10.12 9.38
CA GLU A 507 27.49 10.61 10.72
C GLU A 507 27.06 9.54 11.72
N TRP A 508 28.03 8.93 12.40
CA TRP A 508 27.78 7.88 13.38
C TRP A 508 28.03 8.40 14.79
N THR A 509 26.98 8.36 15.60
CA THR A 509 27.00 8.72 17.01
C THR A 509 26.58 7.51 17.83
N CYS A 510 27.40 7.15 18.80
CA CYS A 510 27.13 6.09 19.77
C CYS A 510 27.19 6.72 21.15
N LEU A 511 26.21 6.48 22.00
CA LEU A 511 26.30 6.95 23.39
C LEU A 511 27.50 6.30 24.07
N GLU A 512 28.37 7.13 24.63
CA GLU A 512 29.59 6.70 25.33
C GLU A 512 29.30 6.38 26.80
N GLU A 513 28.30 7.02 27.41
CA GLU A 513 27.88 6.80 28.80
C GLU A 513 26.37 6.52 28.90
N PRO A 514 25.92 5.71 29.88
CA PRO A 514 24.50 5.47 30.10
C PRO A 514 23.78 6.76 30.55
N LEU A 515 22.58 7.00 30.03
CA LEU A 515 21.74 8.11 30.49
C LEU A 515 21.45 7.98 32.00
N PRO A 516 21.41 9.08 32.77
CA PRO A 516 21.12 9.04 34.20
C PRO A 516 19.80 8.31 34.48
N LEU A 517 19.85 7.24 35.27
CA LEU A 517 18.70 6.38 35.56
C LEU A 517 17.66 7.12 36.42
N GLY A 518 16.58 7.58 35.78
CA GLY A 518 15.33 7.87 36.47
C GLY A 518 14.63 6.56 36.86
N SER A 519 14.89 6.08 38.08
CA SER A 519 14.13 5.06 38.83
C SER A 519 13.40 3.98 37.99
N LYS A 520 14.07 2.88 37.67
CA LYS A 520 13.44 1.55 37.45
C LYS A 520 14.49 0.43 37.49
N GLU A 521 14.50 -0.29 38.61
CA GLU A 521 15.35 -1.45 38.95
C GLU A 521 15.00 -2.77 38.21
N PHE A 522 14.59 -2.72 36.94
CA PHE A 522 14.35 -3.94 36.18
C PHE A 522 15.02 -3.85 34.81
N MET A 523 16.19 -4.50 34.70
CA MET A 523 17.03 -4.51 33.51
C MET A 523 16.66 -5.66 32.58
N GLU A 524 15.71 -5.45 31.68
CA GLU A 524 15.45 -6.34 30.55
C GLU A 524 16.13 -5.83 29.27
N GLY A 525 16.82 -6.71 28.53
CA GLY A 525 16.99 -6.53 27.08
C GLY A 525 18.41 -6.32 26.50
N TYR A 526 19.50 -6.72 27.15
CA TYR A 526 20.84 -6.63 26.55
C TYR A 526 21.05 -7.64 25.41
N TYR A 527 21.71 -7.21 24.32
CA TYR A 527 22.05 -8.09 23.19
C TYR A 527 23.32 -8.91 23.38
N SER A 528 24.24 -8.52 24.27
CA SER A 528 25.50 -9.24 24.44
C SER A 528 26.21 -8.93 25.76
N ASP A 529 26.76 -9.95 26.41
CA ASP A 529 27.32 -9.90 27.76
C ASP A 529 28.54 -8.97 27.89
N TRP A 530 29.38 -8.86 26.86
CA TRP A 530 30.59 -8.02 26.89
C TRP A 530 30.31 -6.50 26.96
N ILE A 531 29.11 -6.06 26.58
CA ILE A 531 28.70 -4.66 26.74
C ILE A 531 28.37 -4.35 28.19
N LEU A 532 27.91 -5.35 28.96
CA LEU A 532 27.74 -5.21 30.41
C LEU A 532 29.09 -5.05 31.10
N GLU A 533 30.10 -5.81 30.68
CA GLU A 533 31.47 -5.74 31.23
C GLU A 533 32.15 -4.39 31.02
N ARG A 534 31.69 -3.59 30.05
CA ARG A 534 32.23 -2.25 29.75
C ARG A 534 31.61 -1.11 30.55
N ARG A 535 30.59 -1.34 31.38
CA ARG A 535 30.06 -0.28 32.25
C ARG A 535 31.16 0.17 33.22
N PRO A 536 31.34 1.49 33.45
CA PRO A 536 31.98 1.92 34.68
C PRO A 536 31.17 1.30 35.82
N LEU A 537 31.83 0.53 36.68
CA LEU A 537 31.27 0.15 37.97
C LEU A 537 31.03 1.47 38.73
N ILE A 538 29.83 2.05 38.57
CA ILE A 538 29.34 3.07 39.49
C ILE A 538 29.02 2.30 40.77
N ILE A 539 30.01 2.25 41.66
CA ILE A 539 29.83 1.92 43.08
C ILE A 539 29.23 3.15 43.74
#